data_AF-A0A554VVX0-F1
#
_entry.id   AF-A0A554VVX0-F1
#
_cell.length_a   1.000
_cell.length_b   1.000
_cell.length_c   1.000
_cell.angle_alpha   90.00
_cell.angle_beta   90.00
_cell.angle_gamma   90.00
#
_symmetry.space_group_name_H-M   'P 1'
#
loop_
_entity.id
_entity.type
_entity.pdbx_description
1 polymer ?
#
loop_
_entity_poly.entity_id
_entity_poly.type
_entity_poly.pdbx_seq_one_letter_code
_entity_poly.pdbx_strand_id
1 'polypeptide(L)'
;MSDGTGDDLFRVSSGADGIGCTAGPVNRTVLDKAAVPGMRETDGTMPMFEFAVENAGSEDWYTVMVGHPRNLEEGATSSGCALLAMGNGGAQTGVVFNQPPRPAFPSRDAAKAWMATEQYAQLKALMISLTYS
;
A
#
# COMPACT_ATOMS: atom_id res chain seq x y z
N MET A 1 -13.36 1.39 6.76
CA MET A 1 -13.45 0.18 7.61
C MET A 1 -12.77 0.53 8.91
N SER A 2 -13.34 0.19 10.06
CA SER A 2 -12.74 0.48 11.37
C SER A 2 -12.56 -0.81 12.15
N ASP A 3 -11.53 -0.92 12.97
CA ASP A 3 -11.36 -2.08 13.84
C ASP A 3 -12.27 -2.02 15.08
N GLY A 4 -12.19 -3.03 15.94
CA GLY A 4 -12.97 -3.12 17.18
C GLY A 4 -12.66 -2.02 18.20
N THR A 5 -11.64 -1.18 17.95
CA THR A 5 -11.28 0.00 18.75
C THR A 5 -11.69 1.33 18.09
N GLY A 6 -12.21 1.29 16.87
CA GLY A 6 -12.68 2.46 16.13
C GLY A 6 -11.63 3.11 15.23
N ASP A 7 -10.44 2.52 15.10
CA ASP A 7 -9.37 3.05 14.25
C ASP A 7 -9.65 2.73 12.78
N ASP A 8 -9.48 3.72 11.90
CA ASP A 8 -9.58 3.54 10.45
C ASP A 8 -8.56 2.50 9.97
N LEU A 9 -9.04 1.41 9.36
CA LEU A 9 -8.23 0.34 8.78
C LEU A 9 -7.84 0.61 7.32
N PHE A 10 -8.58 1.49 6.63
CA PHE A 10 -8.39 1.74 5.21
C PHE A 10 -8.68 3.21 4.89
N ARG A 11 -7.76 3.83 4.15
CA ARG A 11 -7.84 5.22 3.74
C ARG A 11 -7.72 5.35 2.23
N VAL A 12 -8.63 6.13 1.66
CA VAL A 12 -8.58 6.60 0.27
C VAL A 12 -8.61 8.12 0.29
N SER A 13 -7.63 8.75 -0.35
CA SER A 13 -7.62 10.17 -0.64
C SER A 13 -7.46 10.38 -2.14
N SER A 14 -8.16 11.36 -2.69
CA SER A 14 -8.11 11.74 -4.11
C SER A 14 -8.35 13.25 -4.22
N GLY A 15 -7.72 13.89 -5.20
CA GLY A 15 -7.83 15.33 -5.43
C GLY A 15 -7.07 16.19 -4.44
N ALA A 16 -5.97 15.66 -3.88
CA ALA A 16 -5.15 16.37 -2.90
C ALA A 16 -3.96 17.06 -3.58
N ASP A 17 -3.77 18.35 -3.29
CA ASP A 17 -2.60 19.14 -3.65
C ASP A 17 -1.58 19.15 -2.50
N GLY A 18 -0.30 18.98 -2.80
CA GLY A 18 0.78 19.14 -1.82
C GLY A 18 0.98 17.96 -0.84
N ILE A 19 0.61 16.74 -1.21
CA ILE A 19 1.00 15.55 -0.42
C ILE A 19 2.53 15.38 -0.49
N GLY A 20 3.22 15.76 0.59
CA GLY A 20 4.66 15.57 0.72
C GLY A 20 5.03 14.11 0.92
N CYS A 21 6.05 13.64 0.21
CA CYS A 21 6.63 12.31 0.36
C CYS A 21 8.12 12.45 0.68
N THR A 22 8.55 11.91 1.82
CA THR A 22 9.97 11.75 2.13
C THR A 22 10.38 10.33 1.80
N ALA A 23 11.34 10.18 0.88
CA ALA A 23 11.84 8.88 0.46
C ALA A 23 13.23 8.62 1.07
N GLY A 24 13.51 7.37 1.42
CA GLY A 24 14.80 6.93 1.97
C GLY A 24 15.24 5.60 1.36
N PRO A 25 16.50 5.19 1.56
CA PRO A 25 16.98 3.89 1.12
C PRO A 25 16.35 2.78 1.97
N VAL A 26 15.85 1.73 1.31
CA VAL A 26 15.25 0.55 1.95
C VAL A 26 15.63 -0.73 1.21
N ASN A 27 15.46 -1.87 1.86
CA ASN A 27 15.45 -3.16 1.19
C ASN A 27 14.02 -3.70 1.15
N ARG A 28 13.43 -3.80 -0.04
CA ARG A 28 12.03 -4.19 -0.23
C ARG A 28 11.88 -5.68 -0.52
N THR A 29 10.86 -6.29 0.04
CA THR A 29 10.34 -7.60 -0.35
C THR A 29 8.86 -7.47 -0.68
N VAL A 30 8.46 -7.93 -1.87
CA VAL A 30 7.05 -7.93 -2.27
C VAL A 30 6.41 -9.22 -1.78
N LEU A 31 5.39 -9.10 -0.94
CA LEU A 31 4.66 -10.23 -0.37
C LEU A 31 3.48 -10.66 -1.26
N ASP A 32 2.79 -9.70 -1.88
CA ASP A 32 1.71 -9.96 -2.82
C ASP A 32 1.57 -8.80 -3.82
N LYS A 33 1.04 -9.10 -5.01
CA LYS A 33 0.68 -8.11 -6.01
C LYS A 33 -0.46 -8.59 -6.90
N ALA A 34 -1.29 -7.67 -7.36
CA ALA A 34 -2.34 -7.96 -8.35
C ALA A 34 -2.64 -6.73 -9.20
N ALA A 35 -3.17 -6.93 -10.41
CA ALA A 35 -3.63 -5.82 -11.24
C ALA A 35 -4.90 -5.18 -10.65
N VAL A 36 -5.03 -3.85 -10.78
CA VAL A 36 -6.25 -3.10 -10.43
C VAL A 36 -6.84 -2.54 -11.73
N PRO A 37 -7.65 -3.32 -12.46
CA PRO A 37 -8.00 -3.03 -13.85
C PRO A 37 -8.92 -1.81 -14.00
N GLY A 38 -9.61 -1.43 -12.93
CA GLY A 38 -10.53 -0.29 -12.90
C GLY A 38 -9.84 1.07 -12.79
N MET A 39 -8.50 1.12 -12.66
CA MET A 39 -7.75 2.35 -12.45
C MET A 39 -6.72 2.58 -13.57
N ARG A 40 -6.47 3.85 -13.85
CA ARG A 40 -5.45 4.30 -14.78
C ARG A 40 -4.91 5.65 -14.35
N GLU A 41 -3.59 5.80 -14.34
CA GLU A 41 -2.94 7.10 -14.16
C GLU A 41 -3.04 7.94 -15.43
N THR A 42 -2.76 9.23 -15.32
CA THR A 42 -2.87 10.19 -16.44
C THR A 42 -1.94 9.88 -17.61
N ASP A 43 -0.83 9.18 -17.37
CA ASP A 43 0.10 8.71 -18.39
C ASP A 43 -0.31 7.36 -19.02
N GLY A 44 -1.44 6.80 -18.59
CA GLY A 44 -1.96 5.51 -19.06
C GLY A 44 -1.48 4.30 -18.26
N THR A 45 -0.58 4.47 -17.28
CA THR A 45 -0.09 3.40 -16.41
C THR A 45 -1.24 2.76 -15.64
N MET A 46 -1.20 1.44 -15.51
CA MET A 46 -2.18 0.69 -14.71
C MET A 46 -1.62 0.46 -13.30
N PRO A 47 -2.25 1.03 -12.25
CA PRO A 47 -1.87 0.76 -10.88
C PRO A 47 -2.00 -0.73 -10.51
N MET A 48 -1.23 -1.14 -9.51
CA MET A 48 -1.28 -2.47 -8.94
C MET A 48 -1.66 -2.42 -7.47
N PHE A 49 -2.35 -3.45 -7.01
CA PHE A 49 -2.40 -3.80 -5.60
C PHE A 49 -1.02 -4.30 -5.18
N GLU A 50 -0.55 -3.81 -4.05
CA GLU A 50 0.79 -4.06 -3.52
C GLU A 50 0.66 -4.44 -2.04
N PHE A 51 1.26 -5.56 -1.65
CA PHE A 51 1.62 -5.82 -0.27
C PHE A 51 3.14 -6.00 -0.21
N ALA A 52 3.84 -5.07 0.43
CA ALA A 52 5.29 -5.12 0.58
C ALA A 52 5.72 -4.96 2.04
N VAL A 53 6.94 -5.43 2.31
CA VAL A 53 7.68 -5.10 3.51
C VAL A 53 8.97 -4.41 3.11
N GLU A 54 9.22 -3.25 3.70
CA GLU A 54 10.43 -2.47 3.52
C GLU A 54 11.24 -2.52 4.80
N ASN A 55 12.50 -2.92 4.68
CA ASN A 55 13.43 -2.86 5.80
C ASN A 55 14.22 -1.54 5.73
N ALA A 56 13.99 -0.68 6.71
CA ALA A 56 14.69 0.59 6.89
C ALA A 56 15.56 0.52 8.15
N GLY A 57 16.77 -0.03 8.03
CA GLY A 57 17.64 -0.29 9.17
C GLY A 57 17.26 -1.57 9.91
N SER A 58 16.77 -1.47 11.15
CA SER A 58 16.42 -2.65 11.97
C SER A 58 14.93 -2.94 12.02
N GLU A 59 14.10 -2.17 11.30
CA GLU A 59 12.65 -2.24 11.39
C GLU A 59 12.02 -2.60 10.04
N ASP A 60 11.02 -3.49 10.11
CA ASP A 60 10.19 -3.88 8.97
C ASP A 60 8.93 -3.00 8.93
N TRP A 61 8.75 -2.31 7.82
CA TRP A 61 7.61 -1.45 7.53
C TRP A 61 6.72 -2.11 6.50
N TYR A 62 5.47 -2.38 6.87
CA TYR A 62 4.50 -3.07 6.02
C TYR A 62 3.60 -2.06 5.33
N THR A 63 3.40 -2.23 4.03
CA THR A 63 2.50 -1.40 3.22
C THR A 63 1.53 -2.29 2.44
N VAL A 64 0.24 -1.99 2.53
CA VAL A 64 -0.79 -2.55 1.65
C VAL A 64 -1.49 -1.39 0.96
N MET A 65 -1.32 -1.27 -0.35
CA MET A 65 -1.74 -0.09 -1.10
C MET A 65 -2.12 -0.42 -2.54
N VAL A 66 -2.78 0.52 -3.23
CA VAL A 66 -2.80 0.54 -4.70
C VAL A 66 -1.83 1.62 -5.16
N GLY A 67 -0.84 1.20 -5.94
CA GLY A 67 0.35 1.99 -6.26
C GLY A 67 0.81 1.85 -7.70
N HIS A 68 1.76 2.71 -8.06
CA HIS A 68 2.41 2.66 -9.36
C HIS A 68 3.36 1.44 -9.40
N PRO A 69 3.37 0.61 -10.45
CA PRO A 69 4.15 -0.65 -10.52
C PRO A 69 5.64 -0.55 -10.15
N ARG A 70 6.26 0.62 -10.37
CA ARG A 70 7.62 0.95 -9.90
C ARG A 70 7.87 0.65 -8.42
N ASN A 71 6.86 0.70 -7.57
CA ASN A 71 6.98 0.44 -6.13
C ASN A 71 7.15 -1.06 -5.83
N LEU A 72 6.96 -1.94 -6.82
CA LEU A 72 7.15 -3.39 -6.72
C LEU A 72 8.58 -3.83 -7.05
N GLU A 73 9.53 -2.90 -7.18
CA GLU A 73 10.94 -3.23 -7.30
C GLU A 73 11.45 -3.84 -5.98
N GLU A 74 11.90 -5.10 -6.05
CA GLU A 74 12.47 -5.84 -4.92
C GLU A 74 13.96 -5.54 -4.74
N GLY A 75 14.45 -5.69 -3.52
CA GLY A 75 15.85 -5.46 -3.18
C GLY A 75 16.15 -4.03 -2.73
N ALA A 76 17.40 -3.61 -2.90
CA ALA A 76 17.87 -2.29 -2.50
C ALA A 76 17.29 -1.20 -3.43
N THR A 77 16.41 -0.37 -2.88
CA THR A 77 15.59 0.60 -3.62
C THR A 77 15.26 1.79 -2.70
N SER A 78 14.44 2.72 -3.17
CA SER A 78 13.91 3.81 -2.36
C SER A 78 12.46 3.52 -1.95
N SER A 79 12.08 3.88 -0.72
CA SER A 79 10.70 3.75 -0.21
C SER A 79 9.66 4.49 -1.09
N GLY A 80 10.13 5.46 -1.89
CA GLY A 80 9.34 6.11 -2.92
C GLY A 80 8.18 6.96 -2.40
N CYS A 81 7.25 7.29 -3.30
CA CYS A 81 6.02 8.01 -3.00
C CYS A 81 4.85 7.24 -3.62
N ALA A 82 3.95 6.80 -2.76
CA ALA A 82 2.74 6.04 -3.06
C ALA A 82 1.61 6.87 -3.72
N LEU A 83 1.96 7.99 -4.35
CA LEU A 83 1.01 8.88 -5.00
C LEU A 83 0.78 8.45 -6.45
N LEU A 84 -0.48 8.19 -6.78
CA LEU A 84 -0.95 7.98 -8.15
C LEU A 84 -1.30 9.34 -8.78
N ALA A 85 -0.86 9.57 -10.01
CA ALA A 85 -1.22 10.75 -10.78
C ALA A 85 -2.58 10.55 -11.45
N MET A 86 -3.62 11.24 -10.95
CA MET A 86 -4.99 11.16 -11.44
C MET A 86 -5.41 12.47 -12.14
N GLY A 87 -6.47 12.41 -12.95
CA GLY A 87 -6.96 13.59 -13.68
C GLY A 87 -7.43 14.76 -12.79
N ASN A 88 -7.73 14.48 -11.52
CA ASN A 88 -8.13 15.48 -10.53
C ASN A 88 -7.02 15.83 -9.52
N GLY A 89 -5.77 15.37 -9.73
CA GLY A 89 -4.66 15.56 -8.79
C GLY A 89 -4.06 14.24 -8.32
N GLY A 90 -3.49 14.21 -7.12
CA GLY A 90 -2.91 12.99 -6.55
C GLY A 90 -3.95 12.09 -5.86
N ALA A 91 -3.75 10.78 -5.93
CA ALA A 91 -4.50 9.81 -5.11
C ALA A 91 -3.58 8.90 -4.29
N GLN A 92 -4.00 8.56 -3.07
CA GLN A 92 -3.40 7.52 -2.25
C GLN A 92 -4.48 6.57 -1.74
N THR A 93 -4.16 5.29 -1.78
CA THR A 93 -5.05 4.22 -1.34
C THR A 93 -4.22 3.24 -0.55
N GLY A 94 -4.56 3.07 0.73
CA GLY A 94 -3.75 2.25 1.60
C GLY A 94 -4.47 1.79 2.84
N VAL A 95 -4.05 0.63 3.33
CA VAL A 95 -4.38 0.16 4.66
C VAL A 95 -3.58 0.97 5.67
N VAL A 96 -4.25 1.44 6.71
CA VAL A 96 -3.57 2.05 7.85
C VAL A 96 -3.20 0.92 8.78
N PHE A 97 -1.93 0.56 8.79
CA PHE A 97 -1.40 -0.26 9.87
C PHE A 97 -1.13 0.63 11.09
N ASN A 98 -1.21 0.04 12.30
CA ASN A 98 -0.84 0.72 13.53
C ASN A 98 0.46 1.50 13.34
N GLN A 99 0.42 2.79 13.67
CA GLN A 99 1.59 3.64 13.59
C GLN A 99 2.56 3.30 14.73
N PRO A 100 3.86 3.60 14.59
CA PRO A 100 4.82 3.43 15.67
C PRO A 100 4.29 3.99 17.00
N PRO A 101 4.57 3.31 18.13
CA PRO A 101 5.60 2.28 18.30
C PRO A 101 5.12 0.82 18.14
N ARG A 102 3.91 0.56 17.63
CA ARG A 102 3.40 -0.81 17.50
C ARG A 102 3.59 -1.33 16.07
N PRO A 103 4.45 -2.34 15.83
CA PRO A 103 4.60 -2.88 14.49
C PRO A 103 3.28 -3.53 14.03
N ALA A 104 2.96 -3.37 12.75
CA ALA A 104 1.77 -3.97 12.14
C ALA A 104 1.68 -5.48 12.37
N PHE A 105 2.83 -6.14 12.30
CA PHE A 105 2.99 -7.57 12.54
C PHE A 105 4.22 -7.81 13.43
N PRO A 106 4.18 -8.80 14.33
CA PRO A 106 5.33 -9.14 15.17
C PRO A 106 6.48 -9.79 14.40
N SER A 107 6.24 -10.31 13.19
CA SER A 107 7.24 -10.90 12.31
C SER A 107 6.73 -11.01 10.87
N ARG A 108 7.65 -11.26 9.92
CA ARG A 108 7.29 -11.55 8.51
C ARG A 108 6.42 -12.80 8.37
N ASP A 109 6.62 -13.80 9.21
CA ASP A 109 5.80 -15.01 9.20
C ASP A 109 4.39 -14.74 9.71
N ALA A 110 4.22 -13.84 10.68
CA ALA A 110 2.90 -13.40 11.12
C ALA A 110 2.16 -12.62 10.01
N ALA A 111 2.87 -11.78 9.25
CA ALA A 111 2.30 -11.12 8.08
C ALA A 111 1.82 -12.13 7.03
N LYS A 112 2.65 -13.14 6.71
CA LYS A 112 2.26 -14.25 5.82
C LYS A 112 1.08 -15.06 6.34
N ALA A 113 1.02 -15.31 7.65
CA ALA A 113 -0.11 -16.01 8.27
C ALA A 113 -1.40 -15.19 8.15
N TRP A 114 -1.31 -13.86 8.33
CA TRP A 114 -2.45 -12.96 8.13
C TRP A 114 -2.96 -12.97 6.67
N MET A 115 -2.06 -13.10 5.69
CA MET A 115 -2.45 -13.25 4.27
C MET A 115 -3.29 -14.50 3.99
N ALA A 116 -3.24 -15.52 4.85
CA ALA A 116 -4.05 -16.72 4.72
C ALA A 116 -5.47 -16.56 5.31
N THR A 117 -5.80 -15.40 5.88
CA THR A 117 -7.10 -15.17 6.52
C THR A 117 -8.16 -14.70 5.52
N GLU A 118 -9.43 -14.92 5.87
CA GLU A 118 -10.56 -14.38 5.11
C GLU A 118 -10.57 -12.84 5.10
N GLN A 119 -10.15 -12.22 6.21
CA GLN A 119 -10.03 -10.76 6.31
C GLN A 119 -9.09 -10.20 5.22
N TYR A 120 -7.94 -10.83 5.01
CA TYR A 120 -7.02 -10.44 3.96
C TYR A 120 -7.64 -10.61 2.57
N ALA A 121 -8.31 -11.74 2.31
CA ALA A 121 -8.96 -12.01 1.03
C ALA A 121 -10.04 -10.95 0.70
N GLN A 122 -10.87 -10.59 1.69
CA GLN A 122 -11.91 -9.56 1.54
C GLN A 122 -11.32 -8.18 1.29
N LEU A 123 -10.28 -7.79 2.04
CA LEU A 123 -9.57 -6.53 1.86
C LEU A 123 -8.93 -6.44 0.47
N LYS A 124 -8.23 -7.50 0.04
CA LYS A 124 -7.60 -7.56 -1.28
C LYS A 124 -8.65 -7.43 -2.39
N ALA A 125 -9.77 -8.14 -2.27
CA ALA A 125 -10.88 -8.04 -3.22
C ALA A 125 -11.44 -6.62 -3.30
N LEU A 126 -11.64 -5.96 -2.15
CA LEU A 126 -12.07 -4.56 -2.09
C LEU A 126 -11.10 -3.63 -2.82
N MET A 127 -9.79 -3.75 -2.55
CA MET A 127 -8.79 -2.88 -3.17
C MET A 127 -8.62 -3.11 -4.67
N ILE A 128 -8.72 -4.36 -5.14
CA ILE A 128 -8.69 -4.68 -6.58
C ILE A 128 -9.96 -4.19 -7.30
N SER A 129 -11.08 -4.08 -6.58
CA SER A 129 -12.36 -3.59 -7.13
C SER A 129 -12.42 -2.08 -7.33
N LEU A 130 -11.39 -1.33 -6.91
CA LEU A 130 -11.37 0.13 -7.08
C LEU A 130 -11.45 0.51 -8.56
N THR A 131 -12.34 1.45 -8.85
CA THR A 131 -12.54 2.03 -10.17
C THR A 131 -12.40 3.54 -10.11
N TYR A 132 -11.70 4.12 -11.08
CA TYR A 132 -11.61 5.56 -11.25
C TYR A 132 -11.65 5.87 -12.76
N SER A 133 -12.62 6.69 -13.16
CA SER A 133 -12.93 7.06 -14.55
C SER A 133 -12.89 8.56 -14.75
#